data_AF-A0A1Y1MU54-F1
#
_entry.id   AF-A0A1Y1MU54-F1
#
_cell.length_a   1.000
_cell.length_b   1.000
_cell.length_c   1.000
_cell.angle_alpha   90.00
_cell.angle_beta   90.00
_cell.angle_gamma   90.00
#
_symmetry.space_group_name_H-M   'P 1'
#
loop_
_entity.id
_entity.type
_entity.pdbx_description
1 polymer ?
#
loop_
_entity_poly.entity_id
_entity_poly.type
_entity_poly.pdbx_seq_one_letter_code
_entity_poly.pdbx_strand_id
1 'polypeptide(L)'
;FRIKMCTQVNYEDFVTVHHEMGHIQYFLLYKGQPIAFRNGANPGFHEAVGDTIALSVTTPKHLEKIGLATNYISSLAADLNVLMDMALERIAFLPFGLLIDKWRWDVFSGKVPENKWNEQWWKYREQIQKIKPPVSRSSNDFDPGAKFHV
;
A
#
# COMPACT_ATOMS: atom_id res chain seq x y z
N PHE A 1 -21.42 8.59 4.50
CA PHE A 1 -20.11 8.00 4.17
C PHE A 1 -19.97 7.98 2.66
N ARG A 2 -18.79 8.27 2.09
CA ARG A 2 -18.55 8.44 0.65
C ARG A 2 -17.17 7.91 0.30
N ILE A 3 -17.01 7.34 -0.90
CA ILE A 3 -15.72 6.96 -1.51
C ILE A 3 -15.44 7.93 -2.67
N LYS A 4 -14.18 8.28 -2.89
CA LYS A 4 -13.75 9.11 -4.04
C LYS A 4 -12.60 8.42 -4.77
N MET A 5 -12.96 7.68 -5.82
CA MET A 5 -12.04 6.87 -6.64
C MET A 5 -12.39 7.04 -8.13
N CYS A 6 -11.39 7.12 -9.00
CA CYS A 6 -11.57 7.15 -10.45
C CYS A 6 -11.58 5.72 -11.02
N THR A 7 -12.59 4.94 -10.62
CA THR A 7 -12.66 3.49 -10.88
C THR A 7 -12.69 3.14 -12.36
N GLN A 8 -11.86 2.18 -12.74
CA GLN A 8 -11.78 1.53 -14.04
C GLN A 8 -12.22 0.07 -13.91
N VAL A 9 -12.65 -0.53 -15.02
CA VAL A 9 -13.07 -1.94 -15.04
C VAL A 9 -11.84 -2.84 -15.22
N ASN A 10 -11.14 -3.12 -14.12
CA ASN A 10 -9.99 -4.02 -14.09
C ASN A 10 -9.85 -4.71 -12.71
N TYR A 11 -8.91 -5.65 -12.61
CA TYR A 11 -8.66 -6.42 -11.38
C TYR A 11 -8.14 -5.56 -10.22
N GLU A 12 -7.20 -4.65 -10.49
CA GLU A 12 -6.60 -3.76 -9.47
C GLU A 12 -7.67 -2.90 -8.77
N ASP A 13 -8.55 -2.29 -9.56
CA ASP A 13 -9.62 -1.44 -9.05
C ASP A 13 -10.74 -2.26 -8.39
N PHE A 14 -10.98 -3.49 -8.85
CA PHE A 14 -11.88 -4.43 -8.17
C PHE A 14 -11.41 -4.73 -6.73
N VAL A 15 -10.11 -4.95 -6.54
CA VAL A 15 -9.50 -5.15 -5.21
C VAL A 15 -9.55 -3.86 -4.39
N THR A 16 -9.15 -2.74 -4.99
CA THR A 16 -9.12 -1.42 -4.34
C THR A 16 -10.50 -1.00 -3.83
N VAL A 17 -11.58 -1.23 -4.59
CA VAL A 17 -12.94 -0.92 -4.13
C VAL A 17 -13.32 -1.68 -2.86
N HIS A 18 -12.87 -2.94 -2.71
CA HIS A 18 -13.11 -3.72 -1.48
C HIS A 18 -12.31 -3.17 -0.30
N HIS A 19 -11.06 -2.76 -0.52
CA HIS A 19 -10.25 -2.08 0.48
C HIS A 19 -10.95 -0.79 0.97
N GLU A 20 -11.37 0.08 0.04
CA GLU A 20 -12.05 1.34 0.35
C GLU A 20 -13.39 1.13 1.06
N MET A 21 -14.15 0.09 0.68
CA MET A 21 -15.37 -0.28 1.39
C MET A 21 -15.09 -0.79 2.80
N GLY A 22 -13.93 -1.39 3.06
CA GLY A 22 -13.46 -1.72 4.41
C GLY A 22 -13.36 -0.49 5.30
N HIS A 23 -12.80 0.63 4.79
CA HIS A 23 -12.78 1.91 5.51
C HIS A 23 -14.19 2.40 5.84
N ILE A 24 -15.11 2.37 4.86
CA ILE A 24 -16.51 2.77 5.07
C ILE A 24 -17.19 1.91 6.13
N GLN A 25 -16.97 0.59 6.09
CA GLN A 25 -17.52 -0.33 7.07
C GLN A 25 -16.97 -0.03 8.46
N TYR A 26 -15.67 0.27 8.59
CA TYR A 26 -15.08 0.65 9.86
C TYR A 26 -15.70 1.96 10.40
N PHE A 27 -15.86 2.98 9.54
CA PHE A 27 -16.52 4.23 9.89
C PHE A 27 -17.95 4.03 10.40
N LEU A 28 -18.70 3.12 9.77
CA LEU A 28 -20.07 2.77 10.16
C LEU A 28 -20.12 2.12 11.55
N LEU A 29 -19.16 1.27 11.88
CA LEU A 29 -19.13 0.52 13.13
C LEU A 29 -18.90 1.43 14.35
N TYR A 30 -18.00 2.41 14.27
CA TYR A 30 -17.75 3.34 15.37
C TYR A 30 -18.56 4.64 15.29
N LYS A 31 -19.55 4.75 14.39
CA LYS A 31 -20.33 5.98 14.19
C LYS A 31 -21.06 6.50 15.43
N GLY A 32 -21.30 5.65 16.42
CA GLY A 32 -21.95 6.01 17.69
C GLY A 32 -20.99 6.57 18.75
N GLN A 33 -19.68 6.43 18.58
CA GLN A 33 -18.69 6.91 19.53
C GLN A 33 -18.64 8.46 19.56
N PRO A 34 -18.16 9.09 20.64
CA PRO A 34 -17.80 10.51 20.63
C PRO A 34 -16.81 10.81 19.50
N ILE A 35 -16.88 12.01 18.90
CA ILE A 35 -16.09 12.36 17.70
C ILE A 35 -14.59 12.11 17.92
N ALA A 36 -14.07 12.39 19.12
CA ALA A 36 -12.66 12.17 19.47
C ALA A 36 -12.22 10.68 19.40
N PHE A 37 -13.16 9.73 19.48
CA PHE A 37 -12.90 8.29 19.43
C PHE A 37 -13.35 7.63 18.13
N ARG A 38 -13.69 8.43 17.10
CA ARG A 38 -14.09 7.93 15.77
C ARG A 38 -12.89 7.72 14.85
N ASN A 39 -11.94 6.92 15.32
CA ASN A 39 -10.75 6.55 14.56
C ASN A 39 -10.37 5.10 14.85
N GLY A 40 -9.45 4.54 14.06
CA GLY A 40 -8.85 3.24 14.34
C GLY A 40 -8.08 3.28 15.66
N ALA A 41 -7.86 2.11 16.26
CA ALA A 41 -7.06 2.01 17.49
C ALA A 41 -5.66 2.64 17.33
N ASN A 42 -5.10 2.55 16.12
CA ASN A 42 -4.02 3.37 15.60
C ASN A 42 -4.16 3.46 14.07
N PRO A 43 -3.39 4.32 13.37
CA PRO A 43 -3.52 4.47 11.91
C PRO A 43 -3.35 3.17 11.12
N GLY A 44 -2.56 2.20 11.62
CA GLY A 44 -2.36 0.91 10.96
C GLY A 44 -3.61 0.02 10.97
N PHE A 45 -4.50 0.16 11.95
CA PHE A 45 -5.75 -0.61 11.97
C PHE A 45 -6.70 -0.22 10.83
N HIS A 46 -6.71 1.06 10.43
CA HIS A 46 -7.58 1.53 9.36
C HIS A 46 -7.24 0.83 8.05
N GLU A 47 -5.97 0.88 7.66
CA GLU A 47 -5.48 0.25 6.43
C GLU A 47 -5.60 -1.27 6.48
N ALA A 48 -5.27 -1.89 7.63
CA ALA A 48 -5.28 -3.34 7.76
C ALA A 48 -6.67 -3.98 7.59
N VAL A 49 -7.74 -3.30 7.99
CA VAL A 49 -9.12 -3.82 7.84
C VAL A 49 -9.50 -3.93 6.36
N GLY A 50 -9.24 -2.88 5.57
CA GLY A 50 -9.49 -2.91 4.13
C GLY A 50 -8.67 -4.01 3.43
N ASP A 51 -7.39 -4.10 3.75
CA ASP A 51 -6.50 -5.11 3.18
C ASP A 51 -6.88 -6.54 3.55
N THR A 52 -7.35 -6.77 4.78
CA THR A 52 -7.78 -8.12 5.21
C THR A 52 -8.98 -8.60 4.39
N ILE A 53 -9.91 -7.70 4.05
CA ILE A 53 -11.05 -8.02 3.18
C ILE A 53 -10.53 -8.31 1.76
N ALA A 54 -9.64 -7.47 1.25
CA ALA A 54 -9.03 -7.64 -0.07
C ALA A 54 -8.34 -9.01 -0.22
N LEU A 55 -7.60 -9.48 0.79
CA LEU A 55 -6.96 -10.81 0.78
C LEU A 55 -7.95 -11.96 0.58
N SER A 56 -9.19 -11.83 1.08
CA SER A 56 -10.22 -12.85 0.88
C SER A 56 -10.83 -12.77 -0.53
N VAL A 57 -10.98 -11.55 -1.04
CA VAL A 57 -11.56 -11.24 -2.35
C VAL A 57 -10.67 -11.70 -3.50
N THR A 58 -9.35 -11.60 -3.34
CA THR A 58 -8.36 -12.00 -4.37
C THR A 58 -8.16 -13.51 -4.47
N THR A 59 -8.75 -14.31 -3.58
CA THR A 59 -8.57 -15.77 -3.64
C THR A 59 -9.24 -16.37 -4.88
N PRO A 60 -8.62 -17.35 -5.58
CA PRO A 60 -9.23 -18.01 -6.73
C PRO A 60 -10.60 -18.62 -6.41
N LYS A 61 -10.75 -19.17 -5.20
CA LYS A 61 -12.02 -19.70 -4.68
C LYS A 61 -13.13 -18.63 -4.63
N HIS A 62 -12.80 -17.41 -4.22
CA HIS A 62 -13.77 -16.31 -4.20
C HIS A 62 -14.12 -15.89 -5.64
N LEU A 63 -13.11 -15.70 -6.49
CA LEU A 63 -13.30 -15.30 -7.89
C LEU A 63 -14.16 -16.29 -8.68
N GLU A 64 -14.00 -17.59 -8.45
CA GLU A 64 -14.85 -18.63 -9.05
C GLU A 64 -16.30 -18.54 -8.55
N LYS A 65 -16.49 -18.34 -7.24
CA LYS A 65 -17.84 -18.19 -6.65
C LYS A 65 -18.62 -17.01 -7.22
N ILE A 66 -17.94 -15.93 -7.59
CA ILE A 66 -18.56 -14.74 -8.20
C ILE A 66 -18.54 -14.76 -9.73
N GLY A 67 -18.05 -15.84 -10.36
CA GLY A 67 -18.06 -16.02 -11.81
C GLY A 67 -17.00 -15.22 -12.58
N LEU A 68 -15.97 -14.69 -11.90
CA LEU A 68 -14.84 -13.99 -12.53
C LEU A 68 -13.66 -14.92 -12.87
N ALA A 69 -13.67 -16.14 -12.36
CA ALA A 69 -12.76 -17.21 -12.74
C ALA A 69 -13.55 -18.50 -13.01
N THR A 70 -13.04 -19.35 -13.89
CA THR A 70 -13.65 -20.66 -14.20
C THR A 70 -12.59 -21.75 -14.23
N ASN A 71 -12.96 -22.96 -13.79
CA ASN A 71 -12.10 -24.14 -13.86
C ASN A 71 -10.77 -23.97 -13.10
N TYR A 72 -10.80 -23.32 -11.93
CA TYR A 72 -9.61 -23.21 -11.10
C TYR A 72 -9.23 -24.60 -10.58
N ILE A 73 -8.04 -25.06 -10.94
CA ILE A 73 -7.47 -26.30 -10.42
C ILE A 73 -6.52 -25.93 -9.29
N SER A 74 -6.90 -26.28 -8.06
CA SER A 74 -6.00 -26.18 -6.92
C SER A 74 -4.85 -27.17 -7.11
N SER A 75 -3.65 -26.63 -7.24
CA SER A 75 -2.41 -27.39 -7.40
C SER A 75 -1.28 -26.61 -6.76
N LEU A 76 -0.22 -27.30 -6.33
CA LEU A 76 0.95 -26.65 -5.75
C LEU A 76 1.54 -25.57 -6.67
N ALA A 77 1.56 -25.81 -7.98
CA ALA A 77 2.06 -24.82 -8.95
C ALA A 77 1.18 -23.56 -9.00
N ALA A 78 -0.15 -23.73 -8.97
CA ALA A 78 -1.08 -22.60 -8.93
C ALA A 78 -0.94 -21.81 -7.62
N ASP A 79 -0.80 -22.51 -6.49
CA ASP A 79 -0.63 -21.88 -5.17
C ASP A 79 0.68 -21.09 -5.10
N LEU A 80 1.78 -21.63 -5.64
CA LEU A 80 3.05 -20.91 -5.73
C LEU A 80 2.96 -19.64 -6.58
N ASN A 81 2.20 -19.66 -7.68
CA ASN A 81 1.99 -18.47 -8.50
C ASN A 81 1.20 -17.39 -7.74
N VAL A 82 0.14 -17.78 -7.03
CA VAL A 82 -0.66 -16.85 -6.21
C VAL A 82 0.18 -16.27 -5.07
N LEU A 83 0.98 -17.10 -4.39
CA LEU A 83 1.86 -16.65 -3.32
C LEU A 83 2.97 -15.73 -3.84
N MET A 84 3.51 -15.98 -5.02
CA MET A 84 4.50 -15.11 -5.65
C MET A 84 3.89 -13.74 -5.99
N ASP A 85 2.69 -13.73 -6.58
CA ASP A 85 1.97 -12.49 -6.90
C ASP A 85 1.71 -11.65 -5.62
N MET A 86 1.21 -12.30 -4.56
CA MET A 86 1.03 -11.68 -3.25
C MET A 86 2.35 -11.19 -2.65
N ALA A 87 3.44 -11.93 -2.81
CA ALA A 87 4.75 -11.51 -2.31
C ALA A 87 5.28 -10.28 -3.06
N LEU A 88 5.08 -10.19 -4.37
CA LEU A 88 5.46 -9.02 -5.17
C LEU A 88 4.68 -7.76 -4.75
N GLU A 89 3.42 -7.90 -4.35
CA GLU A 89 2.64 -6.76 -3.85
C GLU A 89 3.00 -6.42 -2.40
N ARG A 90 3.02 -7.41 -1.50
CA ARG A 90 3.06 -7.19 -0.05
C ARG A 90 4.47 -7.17 0.51
N ILE A 91 5.33 -8.11 0.12
CA ILE A 91 6.70 -8.22 0.64
C ILE A 91 7.61 -7.17 0.00
N ALA A 92 7.48 -6.93 -1.31
CA ALA A 92 8.28 -5.91 -1.98
C ALA A 92 7.97 -4.49 -1.50
N PHE A 93 6.78 -4.26 -0.93
CA PHE A 93 6.40 -2.97 -0.35
C PHE A 93 7.04 -2.70 1.02
N LEU A 94 7.32 -3.72 1.84
CA LEU A 94 7.83 -3.52 3.21
C LEU A 94 9.10 -2.64 3.29
N PRO A 95 10.14 -2.85 2.45
CA PRO A 95 11.30 -1.97 2.41
C PRO A 95 10.93 -0.52 2.07
N PHE A 96 9.96 -0.33 1.17
CA PHE A 96 9.51 0.99 0.74
C PHE A 96 8.69 1.71 1.81
N GLY A 97 7.75 1.01 2.46
CA GLY A 97 6.98 1.55 3.57
C GLY A 97 7.85 1.97 4.75
N LEU A 98 8.93 1.23 5.03
CA LEU A 98 9.91 1.61 6.04
C LEU A 98 10.73 2.84 5.64
N LEU A 99 11.26 2.87 4.42
CA LEU A 99 12.24 3.90 4.03
C LEU A 99 11.62 5.29 3.89
N ILE A 100 10.35 5.39 3.50
CA ILE A 100 9.69 6.67 3.26
C ILE A 100 9.52 7.46 4.57
N ASP A 101 9.04 6.79 5.63
CA ASP A 101 8.90 7.42 6.95
C ASP A 101 10.26 7.64 7.62
N LYS A 102 11.20 6.71 7.45
CA LYS A 102 12.58 6.91 7.92
C LYS A 102 13.22 8.15 7.31
N TRP A 103 13.05 8.37 6.00
CA TRP A 103 13.50 9.57 5.32
C TRP A 103 12.81 10.81 5.87
N ARG A 104 11.48 10.79 5.98
CA ARG A 104 10.67 11.91 6.46
C ARG A 104 10.99 12.31 7.90
N TRP A 105 11.20 11.35 8.80
CA TRP A 105 11.63 11.61 10.18
C TRP A 105 13.03 12.23 10.25
N ASP A 106 13.96 11.77 9.42
CA ASP A 106 15.31 12.34 9.37
C ASP A 106 15.30 13.78 8.80
N VAL A 107 14.39 14.09 7.87
CA VAL A 107 14.15 15.46 7.39
C VAL A 107 13.54 16.33 8.49
N PHE A 108 12.45 15.89 9.12
CA PHE A 108 11.76 16.67 10.16
C PHE A 108 12.61 16.91 11.41
N SER A 109 13.49 15.98 11.75
CA SER A 109 14.45 16.16 12.86
C SER A 109 15.62 17.08 12.53
N GLY A 110 15.76 17.54 11.28
CA GLY A 110 16.87 18.37 10.82
C GLY A 110 18.19 17.61 10.64
N LYS A 111 18.19 16.28 10.82
CA LYS A 111 19.37 15.43 10.61
C LYS A 111 19.85 15.44 9.16
N VAL A 112 18.92 15.65 8.22
CA VAL A 112 19.23 15.74 6.79
C VAL A 112 18.92 17.17 6.33
N PRO A 113 19.94 17.98 5.99
CA PRO A 113 19.72 19.33 5.49
C PRO A 113 19.06 19.28 4.10
N GLU A 114 18.35 20.36 3.75
CA GLU A 114 17.57 20.47 2.50
C GLU A 114 18.36 20.14 1.24
N ASN A 115 19.60 20.63 1.16
CA ASN A 115 20.50 20.35 0.03
C ASN A 115 20.92 18.87 -0.11
N LYS A 116 20.57 18.00 0.85
CA LYS A 116 20.85 16.56 0.86
C LYS A 116 19.59 15.69 0.82
N TRP A 117 18.40 16.28 0.69
CA TRP A 117 17.14 15.53 0.68
C TRP A 117 17.12 14.41 -0.35
N ASN A 118 17.46 14.71 -1.59
CA ASN A 118 17.41 13.74 -2.68
C ASN A 118 18.55 12.70 -2.60
N GLU A 119 19.74 13.12 -2.19
CA GLU A 119 20.87 12.22 -1.93
C GLU A 119 20.49 11.18 -0.85
N GLN A 120 19.93 11.64 0.26
CA GLN A 120 19.53 10.77 1.36
C GLN A 120 18.37 9.84 0.98
N TRP A 121 17.43 10.31 0.15
CA TRP A 121 16.36 9.49 -0.41
C TRP A 121 16.94 8.30 -1.19
N TRP A 122 17.85 8.55 -2.13
CA TRP A 122 18.46 7.49 -2.92
C TRP A 122 19.38 6.58 -2.12
N LYS A 123 20.09 7.12 -1.12
CA LYS A 123 20.86 6.32 -0.16
C LYS A 123 19.97 5.29 0.55
N TYR A 124 18.78 5.68 0.99
CA TYR A 124 17.83 4.73 1.60
C TYR A 124 17.21 3.76 0.60
N ARG A 125 16.88 4.22 -0.61
CA ARG A 125 16.39 3.33 -1.69
C ARG A 125 17.43 2.26 -2.05
N GLU A 126 18.71 2.61 -2.07
CA GLU A 126 19.80 1.67 -2.35
C GLU A 126 20.07 0.73 -1.17
N GLN A 127 20.12 1.25 0.05
CA GLN A 127 20.48 0.44 1.22
C GLN A 127 19.35 -0.50 1.67
N ILE A 128 18.11 -0.02 1.65
CA ILE A 128 16.94 -0.71 2.21
C ILE A 128 16.20 -1.49 1.13
N GLN A 129 15.91 -0.86 -0.02
CA GLN A 129 15.14 -1.48 -1.10
C GLN A 129 16.02 -2.12 -2.19
N LYS A 130 17.35 -1.90 -2.16
CA LYS A 130 18.32 -2.46 -3.12
C LYS A 130 18.08 -2.03 -4.57
N ILE A 131 17.68 -0.78 -4.77
CA ILE A 131 17.50 -0.19 -6.10
C ILE A 131 18.29 1.11 -6.27
N LYS A 132 18.59 1.46 -7.52
CA LYS A 132 19.32 2.68 -7.88
C LYS A 132 18.54 3.50 -8.91
N PRO A 133 18.76 4.82 -8.99
CA PRO A 133 18.13 5.61 -10.05
C PRO A 133 18.70 5.19 -11.42
N PRO A 134 17.88 5.16 -12.48
CA PRO A 134 18.35 4.81 -13.82
C PRO A 134 19.20 5.90 -14.46
N VAL A 135 19.13 7.13 -13.95
CA VAL A 135 19.90 8.30 -14.40
C VAL A 135 20.49 9.03 -13.19
N SER A 136 21.57 9.78 -13.39
CA SER A 136 22.15 10.60 -12.34
C SER A 136 21.14 11.61 -11.81
N ARG A 137 21.09 11.77 -10.48
CA ARG A 137 20.22 12.73 -9.79
C ARG A 137 21.09 13.78 -9.10
N SER A 138 20.54 14.97 -8.94
CA SER A 138 21.18 16.11 -8.29
C SER A 138 20.41 16.54 -7.04
N SER A 139 20.95 17.50 -6.29
CA SER A 139 20.24 18.14 -5.18
C SER A 139 19.11 19.07 -5.63
N ASN A 140 19.05 19.42 -6.92
CA ASN A 140 17.95 20.21 -7.49
C ASN A 140 16.72 19.35 -7.81
N ASP A 141 16.86 18.02 -7.78
CA ASP A 141 15.77 17.08 -7.94
C ASP A 141 15.07 16.84 -6.59
N PHE A 142 13.76 16.61 -6.62
CA PHE A 142 12.97 16.24 -5.44
C PHE A 142 12.13 14.98 -5.71
N ASP A 143 12.81 13.85 -5.87
CA ASP A 143 12.17 12.56 -6.14
C ASP A 143 11.15 12.09 -5.09
N PRO A 144 11.34 12.30 -3.77
CA PRO A 144 10.30 11.95 -2.81
C PRO A 144 9.00 12.73 -3.04
N GLY A 145 9.06 13.98 -3.51
CA GLY A 145 7.87 14.78 -3.85
C GLY A 145 7.06 14.25 -5.05
N ALA A 146 7.64 13.35 -5.86
CA ALA A 146 6.90 12.65 -6.91
C ALA A 146 6.03 11.51 -6.38
N LYS A 147 6.06 11.21 -5.06
CA LYS A 147 5.17 10.26 -4.41
C LYS A 147 4.08 11.01 -3.65
N PHE A 148 2.82 10.72 -3.97
CA PHE A 148 1.61 11.36 -3.42
C PHE A 148 1.57 11.55 -1.88
N HIS A 149 2.21 10.67 -1.11
CA HIS A 149 2.11 10.64 0.36
C HIS A 149 3.24 11.40 1.07
N VAL A 150 4.20 11.95 0.32
CA VAL A 150 5.23 12.85 0.85
C VAL A 150 4.66 14.25 0.95
#